data_AF-A0A2V2S3D4-F1
#
_entry.id   AF-A0A2V2S3D4-F1
#
_cell.length_a   1.000
_cell.length_b   1.000
_cell.length_c   1.000
_cell.angle_alpha   90.00
_cell.angle_beta   90.00
_cell.angle_gamma   90.00
#
_symmetry.space_group_name_H-M   'P 1'
#
loop_
_entity.id
_entity.type
_entity.pdbx_description
1 polymer ?
#
loop_
_entity_poly.entity_id
_entity_poly.type
_entity_poly.pdbx_seq_one_letter_code
_entity_poly.pdbx_strand_id
1 'polypeptide(L)'
;MSAISRPPLLEALADSVAACLDKASLEAIAHLELDPVARERLDELADKANEGQITPEERSEYQSFIRVTEFLGLAQLRARARLGLPLAS
;
A
#
# COMPACT_ATOMS: atom_id res chain seq x y z
N MET A 1 -4.74 -17.23 -10.70
CA MET A 1 -4.54 -15.95 -9.99
C MET A 1 -5.13 -14.86 -10.86
N SER A 2 -6.35 -14.41 -10.56
CA SER A 2 -6.93 -13.29 -11.29
C SER A 2 -6.12 -12.05 -10.95
N ALA A 3 -5.43 -11.48 -11.93
CA ALA A 3 -4.98 -10.11 -11.83
C ALA A 3 -6.23 -9.29 -11.51
N ILE A 4 -6.33 -8.76 -10.29
CA ILE A 4 -7.38 -7.83 -9.92
C ILE A 4 -7.15 -6.63 -10.84
N SER A 5 -7.90 -6.56 -11.93
CA SER A 5 -7.87 -5.43 -12.85
C SER A 5 -8.24 -4.22 -12.02
N ARG A 6 -7.24 -3.38 -11.74
CA ARG A 6 -7.45 -2.17 -10.95
C ARG A 6 -8.52 -1.35 -11.69
N PRO A 7 -9.63 -0.97 -11.03
CA PRO A 7 -10.67 -0.23 -11.72
C PRO A 7 -10.08 1.10 -12.21
N PRO A 8 -10.26 1.47 -13.50
CA PRO A 8 -9.69 2.69 -14.08
C PRO A 8 -9.98 3.96 -13.27
N LEU A 9 -11.09 3.96 -12.51
CA LEU A 9 -11.47 5.03 -11.59
C LEU A 9 -10.46 5.23 -10.44
N LEU A 10 -9.98 4.15 -9.82
CA LEU A 10 -9.05 4.25 -8.69
C LEU A 10 -7.71 4.85 -9.13
N GLU A 11 -7.26 4.48 -10.33
CA GLU A 11 -6.07 5.02 -10.94
C GLU A 11 -6.21 6.51 -11.26
N ALA A 12 -7.31 6.91 -11.91
CA ALA A 12 -7.58 8.32 -12.21
C ALA A 12 -7.73 9.19 -10.96
N LEU A 13 -8.34 8.66 -9.89
CA LEU A 13 -8.42 9.33 -8.60
C LEU A 13 -7.05 9.50 -7.97
N ALA A 14 -6.20 8.47 -7.98
CA ALA A 14 -4.85 8.55 -7.45
C ALA A 14 -3.99 9.59 -8.22
N ASP A 15 -4.16 9.67 -9.55
CA ASP A 15 -3.52 10.71 -10.37
C ASP A 15 -3.97 12.12 -9.99
N SER A 16 -5.27 12.29 -9.72
CA SER A 16 -5.86 13.57 -9.33
C SER A 16 -5.40 14.00 -7.93
N VAL A 17 -5.31 13.07 -6.99
CA VAL A 17 -4.76 13.31 -5.65
C VAL A 17 -3.28 13.68 -5.74
N ALA A 18 -2.46 12.92 -6.48
CA ALA A 18 -1.05 13.26 -6.64
C ALA A 18 -0.84 14.63 -7.32
N ALA A 19 -1.79 15.09 -8.15
CA ALA A 19 -1.73 16.38 -8.80
C ALA A 19 -1.88 17.57 -7.86
N CYS A 20 -2.59 17.42 -6.74
CA CYS A 20 -2.86 18.51 -5.80
C CYS A 20 -1.87 18.60 -4.64
N LEU A 21 -0.89 17.71 -4.58
CA LEU A 21 0.14 17.68 -3.55
C LEU A 21 1.36 18.49 -3.95
N ASP A 22 1.98 19.13 -2.96
CA ASP A 22 3.27 19.80 -3.15
C ASP A 22 4.42 18.80 -3.19
N LYS A 23 5.62 19.29 -3.56
CA LYS A 23 6.81 18.46 -3.69
C LYS A 23 7.16 17.72 -2.39
N ALA A 24 7.07 18.41 -1.25
CA ALA A 24 7.41 17.85 0.06
C ALA A 24 6.47 16.69 0.45
N SER A 25 5.17 16.85 0.19
CA SER A 25 4.17 15.81 0.43
C SER A 25 4.37 14.60 -0.50
N LEU A 26 4.70 14.85 -1.77
CA LEU A 26 5.02 13.77 -2.73
C LEU A 26 6.26 12.98 -2.29
N GLU A 27 7.30 13.65 -1.81
CA GLU A 27 8.52 13.01 -1.29
C GLU A 27 8.20 12.18 -0.03
N ALA A 28 7.44 12.74 0.91
CA ALA A 28 7.02 12.02 2.11
C ALA A 28 6.22 10.75 1.77
N ILE A 29 5.28 10.83 0.83
CA ILE A 29 4.50 9.66 0.38
C ILE A 29 5.39 8.64 -0.33
N ALA A 30 6.30 9.07 -1.20
CA ALA A 30 7.18 8.17 -1.97
C ALA A 30 8.09 7.29 -1.10
N HIS A 31 8.36 7.73 0.13
CA HIS A 31 9.19 7.05 1.13
C HIS A 31 8.40 6.59 2.36
N LEU A 32 7.08 6.73 2.37
CA LEU A 32 6.26 6.38 3.52
C LEU A 32 6.28 4.86 3.71
N GLU A 33 6.73 4.42 4.86
CA GLU A 33 6.75 3.00 5.24
C GLU A 33 5.78 2.75 6.38
N LEU A 34 5.31 1.50 6.49
CA LEU A 34 4.67 1.05 7.73
C LEU A 34 5.66 1.21 8.87
N ASP A 35 5.18 1.74 9.99
CA ASP A 35 5.98 1.81 11.21
C ASP A 35 6.40 0.39 11.66
N PRO A 36 7.49 0.27 12.45
CA PRO A 36 8.03 -1.03 12.81
C PRO A 36 7.03 -1.94 13.54
N VAL A 37 6.15 -1.39 14.37
CA VAL A 37 5.16 -2.17 15.14
C VAL A 37 4.10 -2.72 14.20
N ALA A 38 3.60 -1.90 13.28
CA ALA A 38 2.67 -2.33 12.25
C ALA A 38 3.28 -3.40 11.33
N ARG A 39 4.58 -3.30 11.01
CA ARG A 39 5.28 -4.28 10.20
C ARG A 39 5.45 -5.62 10.92
N GLU A 40 5.93 -5.61 12.16
CA GLU A 40 6.05 -6.81 12.99
C GLU A 40 4.70 -7.51 13.13
N ARG A 41 3.62 -6.75 13.37
CA ARG A 41 2.27 -7.29 13.44
C ARG A 41 1.81 -7.91 12.12
N LEU A 42 2.12 -7.28 10.99
CA LEU A 42 1.81 -7.84 9.67
C LEU A 42 2.54 -9.16 9.43
N ASP A 43 3.83 -9.24 9.80
CA ASP A 43 4.65 -10.43 9.65
C ASP A 43 4.10 -11.58 10.53
N GLU A 44 3.76 -11.31 11.79
CA GLU A 44 3.10 -12.30 12.67
C GLU A 44 1.79 -12.86 12.07
N LEU A 45 0.95 -11.98 11.51
CA LEU A 45 -0.32 -12.37 10.91
C LEU A 45 -0.11 -13.20 9.63
N ALA A 46 0.91 -12.85 8.83
CA ALA A 46 1.28 -13.61 7.65
C ALA A 46 1.74 -15.02 8.02
N ASP A 47 2.59 -15.15 9.05
CA ASP A 47 3.06 -16.44 9.55
C ASP A 47 1.90 -17.31 10.06
N LYS A 48 1.02 -16.75 10.91
CA LYS A 48 -0.20 -17.44 11.37
C LYS A 48 -1.11 -17.87 10.21
N ALA A 49 -1.23 -17.04 9.17
CA ALA A 49 -2.03 -17.37 8.00
C ALA A 49 -1.42 -18.55 7.21
N ASN A 50 -0.09 -18.56 7.05
CA ASN A 50 0.64 -19.63 6.37
C ASN A 50 0.58 -20.96 7.15
N GLU A 51 0.62 -20.90 8.47
CA GLU A 51 0.51 -22.07 9.36
C GLU A 51 -0.94 -22.54 9.57
N GLY A 52 -1.93 -21.82 9.04
CA GLY A 52 -3.36 -22.15 9.21
C GLY A 52 -3.89 -21.89 10.62
N GLN A 53 -3.19 -21.09 11.42
CA GLN A 53 -3.51 -20.78 12.82
C GLN A 53 -4.23 -19.45 13.01
N ILE A 54 -4.36 -18.65 11.94
CA ILE A 54 -4.98 -17.32 12.02
C ILE A 54 -6.47 -17.40 12.41
N THR A 55 -6.87 -16.63 13.42
CA THR A 55 -8.29 -16.54 13.81
C THR A 55 -9.11 -15.72 12.80
N PRO A 56 -10.46 -15.79 12.84
CA PRO A 56 -11.30 -14.92 12.01
C PRO A 56 -11.06 -13.42 12.22
N GLU A 57 -10.84 -13.00 13.46
CA GLU A 57 -10.54 -11.61 13.83
C GLU A 57 -9.19 -11.17 13.28
N GLU A 58 -8.16 -12.00 13.49
CA GLU A 58 -6.80 -11.76 12.95
C GLU A 58 -6.80 -11.74 11.42
N ARG A 59 -7.63 -12.57 10.77
CA ARG A 59 -7.79 -12.57 9.32
C ARG A 59 -8.39 -11.25 8.82
N SER A 60 -9.34 -10.68 9.55
CA SER A 60 -9.91 -9.36 9.23
C SER A 60 -8.86 -8.25 9.35
N GLU A 61 -8.03 -8.30 10.40
CA GLU A 61 -6.90 -7.41 10.60
C GLU A 61 -5.88 -7.54 9.45
N TYR A 62 -5.47 -8.77 9.13
CA TYR A 62 -4.53 -9.07 8.04
C TYR A 62 -5.03 -8.57 6.67
N GLN A 63 -6.32 -8.78 6.37
CA GLN A 63 -6.93 -8.23 5.16
C GLN A 63 -6.96 -6.70 5.15
N SER A 64 -7.05 -6.05 6.31
CA SER A 64 -6.98 -4.59 6.41
C SER A 64 -5.58 -4.09 6.08
N PHE A 65 -4.53 -4.76 6.57
CA PHE A 65 -3.15 -4.46 6.18
C PHE A 65 -2.92 -4.62 4.67
N ILE A 66 -3.43 -5.69 4.05
CA ILE A 66 -3.32 -5.90 2.60
C ILE A 66 -3.95 -4.72 1.85
N ARG A 67 -5.17 -4.30 2.22
CA ARG A 67 -5.83 -3.16 1.56
C ARG A 67 -5.04 -1.85 1.72
N VAL A 68 -4.51 -1.58 2.90
CA VAL A 68 -3.74 -0.36 3.18
C VAL A 68 -2.42 -0.36 2.42
N THR A 69 -1.69 -1.49 2.40
CA THR A 69 -0.42 -1.61 1.68
C THR A 69 -0.60 -1.53 0.15
N GLU A 70 -1.67 -2.10 -0.39
CA GLU A 70 -2.03 -1.93 -1.82
C GLU A 70 -2.32 -0.47 -2.19
N PHE A 71 -3.05 0.24 -1.32
CA PHE A 71 -3.34 1.67 -1.50
C PHE A 71 -2.06 2.50 -1.40
N LEU A 72 -1.23 2.25 -0.39
CA LEU A 72 0.06 2.92 -0.20
C LEU A 72 0.98 2.72 -1.42
N GLY A 73 1.05 1.50 -1.96
CA GLY A 73 1.84 1.21 -3.16
C GLY A 73 1.37 2.01 -4.38
N LEU A 74 0.07 2.23 -4.55
CA LEU A 74 -0.44 3.11 -5.61
C LEU A 74 -0.05 4.56 -5.38
N ALA A 75 -0.22 5.06 -4.16
CA ALA A 75 0.13 6.43 -3.80
C ALA A 75 1.62 6.69 -4.04
N GLN A 76 2.49 5.78 -3.60
CA GLN A 76 3.93 5.82 -3.86
C GLN A 76 4.26 5.81 -5.35
N LEU A 77 3.60 4.95 -6.14
CA LEU A 77 3.80 4.88 -7.58
C LEU A 77 3.47 6.21 -8.26
N ARG A 78 2.32 6.82 -7.94
CA ARG A 78 1.91 8.11 -8.51
C ARG A 78 2.83 9.25 -8.04
N ALA A 79 3.26 9.23 -6.78
CA ALA A 79 4.18 10.22 -6.25
C ALA A 79 5.55 10.15 -6.95
N ARG A 80 6.13 8.96 -7.10
CA ARG A 80 7.39 8.74 -7.81
C ARG A 80 7.30 9.16 -9.28
N ALA A 81 6.21 8.83 -9.96
CA ALA A 81 5.98 9.26 -11.34
C ALA A 81 5.96 10.79 -11.47
N ARG A 82 5.32 11.50 -10.53
CA ARG A 82 5.30 12.98 -10.50
C ARG A 82 6.66 13.61 -10.19
N LEU A 83 7.47 12.95 -9.37
CA LEU A 83 8.81 13.40 -8.99
C LEU A 83 9.89 13.02 -10.03
N GLY A 84 9.55 12.19 -11.02
CA GLY A 84 10.53 11.63 -11.97
C GLY A 84 11.49 10.63 -11.33
N LEU A 85 11.09 9.98 -10.23
CA LEU A 85 11.86 8.95 -9.55
C LEU A 85 11.70 7.59 -10.25
N PRO A 86 12.69 6.67 -10.09
CA PRO A 86 12.54 5.29 -10.53
C PRO A 86 11.29 4.63 -9.94
N LEU A 87 10.49 3.97 -10.79
CA LEU A 87 9.26 3.29 -10.38
C LEU A 87 9.52 1.88 -9.83
N ALA A 88 10.69 1.31 -10.14
CA ALA A 88 11.17 0.06 -9.58
C ALA A 88 12.32 0.37 -8.59
N SER A 89 12.20 -0.14 -7.37
CA SER A 89 13.28 -0.27 -6.40
C SER A 89 14.01 -1.59 -6.59
#